data_AF-A0A6A6XL33-F1
#
_entry.id   AF-A0A6A6XL33-F1
#
_cell.length_a   1.000
_cell.length_b   1.000
_cell.length_c   1.000
_cell.angle_alpha   90.00
_cell.angle_beta   90.00
_cell.angle_gamma   90.00
#
_symmetry.space_group_name_H-M   'P 1'
#
loop_
_entity.id
_entity.type
_entity.pdbx_description
1 polymer ?
#
loop_
_entity_poly.entity_id
_entity_poly.type
_entity_poly.pdbx_seq_one_letter_code
_entity_poly.pdbx_strand_id
1 'polypeptide(L)'
;MSVLEVTQLRLRGGDVADHTLLQNLSAVRATLQTNSHFYSCIEDPSLLYILGLWPSLEAHHAFLASPARDEVLGPQEQQLEFRWTLHMPLDAMQSLPLDAPVLAITRLVVGHDAVDAYGQAAAKDRQPTVEATRPFNVLHGWRCDAAPGRREALQFTGWETVQAHAAFAEAR
;
A
#
# COMPACT_ATOMS: atom_id res chain seq x y z
N MET A 1 15.46 3.52 -9.56
CA MET A 1 14.05 3.40 -9.97
C MET A 1 13.21 3.68 -8.75
N SER A 2 12.14 4.45 -8.90
CA SER A 2 11.24 4.76 -7.79
C SER A 2 10.52 3.51 -7.29
N VAL A 3 10.21 3.51 -6.00
CA VAL A 3 9.52 2.40 -5.35
C VAL A 3 8.34 2.92 -4.55
N LEU A 4 7.21 2.24 -4.71
CA LEU A 4 6.08 2.37 -3.81
C LEU A 4 6.42 1.62 -2.52
N GLU A 5 6.45 2.34 -1.42
CA GLU A 5 6.29 1.80 -0.07
C GLU A 5 4.80 1.55 0.20
N VAL A 6 4.51 0.38 0.74
CA VAL A 6 3.22 0.07 1.36
C VAL A 6 3.49 -0.32 2.81
N THR A 7 3.06 0.52 3.73
CA THR A 7 3.20 0.29 5.17
C THR A 7 1.84 0.01 5.77
N GLN A 8 1.75 -1.02 6.61
CA GLN A 8 0.63 -1.20 7.52
C GLN A 8 1.06 -0.84 8.94
N LEU A 9 0.26 0.01 9.56
CA LEU A 9 0.37 0.40 10.95
C LEU A 9 -0.92 -0.01 11.68
N ARG A 10 -0.82 -0.15 12.99
CA ARG A 10 -1.97 -0.36 13.88
C ARG A 10 -2.09 0.79 14.86
N LEU A 11 -3.29 1.31 15.06
CA LEU A 11 -3.60 2.24 16.15
C LEU A 11 -3.36 1.54 17.49
N ARG A 12 -2.56 2.16 18.37
CA ARG A 12 -2.39 1.71 19.76
C ARG A 12 -3.62 2.03 20.64
N GLY A 13 -4.57 2.78 20.08
CA GLY A 13 -5.81 3.25 20.68
C GLY A 13 -6.30 4.48 19.93
N GLY A 14 -7.47 5.00 20.30
CA GLY A 14 -8.05 6.18 19.66
C GLY A 14 -8.70 5.89 18.30
N ASP A 15 -8.86 6.95 17.51
CA ASP A 15 -9.55 6.97 16.22
C ASP A 15 -8.58 7.48 15.15
N VAL A 16 -8.71 6.99 13.90
CA VAL A 16 -7.99 7.54 12.74
C VAL A 16 -8.28 9.01 12.49
N ALA A 17 -9.42 9.51 12.99
CA ALA A 17 -9.81 10.92 12.95
C ALA A 17 -9.23 11.75 14.12
N ASP A 18 -8.39 11.17 14.98
CA ASP A 18 -7.71 11.91 16.04
C ASP A 18 -6.87 13.07 15.47
N HIS A 19 -7.11 14.27 15.96
CA HIS A 19 -6.49 15.48 15.41
C HIS A 19 -4.96 15.48 15.57
N THR A 20 -4.46 14.93 16.68
CA THR A 20 -3.00 14.86 16.92
C THR A 20 -2.35 13.87 15.96
N LEU A 21 -2.99 12.72 15.72
CA LEU A 21 -2.55 11.75 14.73
C LEU A 21 -2.51 12.38 13.33
N LEU A 22 -3.59 13.05 12.91
CA LEU A 22 -3.67 13.70 11.59
C LEU A 22 -2.59 14.78 11.42
N GLN A 23 -2.31 15.57 12.47
CA GLN A 23 -1.23 16.55 12.46
C GLN A 23 0.15 15.88 12.30
N ASN A 24 0.40 14.80 13.04
CA ASN A 24 1.65 14.05 12.95
C ASN A 24 1.85 13.44 11.55
N LEU A 25 0.83 12.76 11.00
CA LEU A 25 0.90 12.19 9.64
C LEU A 25 1.10 13.29 8.58
N SER A 26 0.46 14.45 8.75
CA SER A 26 0.66 15.58 7.85
C SER A 26 2.08 16.15 7.93
N ALA A 27 2.65 16.24 9.13
CA ALA A 27 4.03 16.69 9.33
C ALA A 27 5.03 15.71 8.70
N VAL A 28 4.85 14.40 8.91
CA VAL A 28 5.66 13.35 8.27
C VAL A 28 5.64 13.50 6.75
N ARG A 29 4.44 13.62 6.15
CA ARG A 29 4.30 13.79 4.70
C ARG A 29 4.98 15.07 4.19
N ALA A 30 4.86 16.17 4.92
CA ALA A 30 5.48 17.45 4.54
C ALA A 30 7.02 17.38 4.58
N THR A 31 7.57 16.68 5.57
CA THR A 31 9.02 16.53 5.74
C THR A 31 9.62 15.52 4.76
N LEU A 32 9.00 14.36 4.58
CA LEU A 32 9.52 13.31 3.71
C LEU A 32 9.30 13.58 2.23
N GLN A 33 8.27 14.36 1.89
CA GLN A 33 7.91 14.69 0.50
C GLN A 33 7.71 13.45 -0.41
N THR A 34 7.36 12.29 0.16
CA THR A 34 7.17 11.02 -0.57
C THR A 34 5.80 10.94 -1.27
N ASN A 35 5.09 12.05 -1.42
CA ASN A 35 3.72 12.09 -1.95
C ASN A 35 2.81 11.06 -1.26
N SER A 36 2.82 11.04 0.08
CA SER A 36 2.19 9.98 0.85
C SER A 36 0.66 10.07 0.86
N HIS A 37 0.00 8.93 0.73
CA HIS A 37 -1.44 8.75 0.93
C HIS A 37 -1.69 7.85 2.13
N PHE A 38 -2.71 8.19 2.92
CA PHE A 38 -3.07 7.50 4.15
C PHE A 38 -4.49 6.94 4.02
N TYR A 39 -4.69 5.70 4.43
CA TYR A 39 -5.98 5.01 4.37
C TYR A 39 -6.28 4.32 5.69
N SER A 40 -7.53 4.39 6.16
CA SER A 40 -8.03 3.49 7.19
C SER A 40 -8.56 2.20 6.54
N CYS A 41 -8.36 1.06 7.20
CA CYS A 41 -8.90 -0.21 6.73
C CYS A 41 -10.38 -0.30 7.09
N ILE A 42 -11.22 -0.65 6.12
CA ILE A 42 -12.66 -0.80 6.32
C ILE A 42 -12.97 -2.06 7.13
N GLU A 43 -12.23 -3.14 6.87
CA GLU A 43 -12.39 -4.45 7.48
C GLU A 43 -11.88 -4.50 8.93
N ASP A 44 -10.83 -3.72 9.25
CA ASP A 44 -10.30 -3.56 10.60
C ASP A 44 -9.95 -2.08 10.83
N PRO A 45 -10.86 -1.27 11.42
CA PRO A 45 -10.62 0.16 11.65
C PRO A 45 -9.43 0.48 12.56
N SER A 46 -8.83 -0.52 13.23
CA SER A 46 -7.58 -0.32 13.96
C SER A 46 -6.34 -0.28 13.07
N LEU A 47 -6.47 -0.59 11.77
CA LEU A 47 -5.37 -0.60 10.82
C LEU A 47 -5.36 0.64 9.93
N LEU A 48 -4.15 1.16 9.71
CA LEU A 48 -3.86 2.26 8.81
C LEU A 48 -2.85 1.80 7.77
N TYR A 49 -3.04 2.21 6.53
CA TYR A 49 -2.10 2.00 5.43
C TYR A 49 -1.48 3.30 4.99
N ILE A 50 -0.17 3.28 4.73
CA ILE A 50 0.57 4.38 4.11
C ILE A 50 1.06 3.90 2.74
N LEU A 51 0.77 4.68 1.72
CA LEU A 51 1.35 4.54 0.39
C LEU A 51 2.31 5.71 0.17
N GLY A 52 3.60 5.44 0.02
CA GLY A 52 4.62 6.48 -0.18
C GLY A 52 5.48 6.16 -1.40
N LEU A 53 5.83 7.17 -2.19
CA LEU A 53 6.74 7.01 -3.32
C LEU A 53 8.13 7.50 -2.95
N TRP A 54 9.08 6.58 -2.91
CA TRP A 54 10.49 6.88 -2.68
C TRP A 54 11.26 6.95 -4.01
N PRO A 55 12.29 7.81 -4.14
CA PRO A 55 13.15 7.85 -5.32
C PRO A 55 13.86 6.51 -5.61
N SER A 56 14.14 5.75 -4.56
CA SER A 56 14.66 4.38 -4.62
C SER A 56 14.48 3.66 -3.28
N LEU A 57 14.58 2.33 -3.30
CA LEU A 57 14.62 1.51 -2.08
C LEU A 57 15.80 1.92 -1.16
N GLU A 58 16.95 2.25 -1.76
CA GLU A 58 18.12 2.73 -1.03
C GLU A 58 17.85 4.07 -0.33
N ALA A 59 17.14 5.00 -0.97
CA ALA A 59 16.79 6.28 -0.36
C ALA A 59 15.90 6.09 0.88
N HIS A 60 14.93 5.17 0.82
CA HIS A 60 14.13 4.82 1.97
C HIS A 60 14.98 4.22 3.10
N HIS A 61 15.82 3.24 2.79
CA HIS A 61 16.71 2.63 3.78
C HIS A 61 17.68 3.64 4.40
N ALA A 62 18.21 4.57 3.60
CA ALA A 62 19.08 5.63 4.09
C ALA A 62 18.36 6.56 5.06
N PHE A 63 17.11 6.92 4.80
CA PHE A 63 16.28 7.66 5.75
C PHE A 63 16.08 6.89 7.06
N LEU A 64 15.70 5.61 7.01
CA LEU A 64 15.50 4.77 8.20
C LEU A 64 16.78 4.59 9.04
N ALA A 65 17.94 4.64 8.40
CA ALA A 65 19.24 4.58 9.07
C ALA A 65 19.74 5.95 9.58
N SER A 66 19.06 7.05 9.22
CA SER A 66 19.48 8.41 9.57
C SER A 66 18.96 8.84 10.94
N PRO A 67 19.63 9.80 11.61
CA PRO A 67 19.11 10.42 12.84
C PRO A 67 17.75 11.13 12.64
N ALA A 68 17.46 11.58 11.41
CA ALA A 68 16.21 12.24 11.08
C ALA A 68 14.99 11.31 11.22
N ARG A 69 15.19 9.98 11.22
CA ARG A 69 14.10 9.01 11.46
C ARG A 69 13.37 9.32 12.76
N ASP A 70 14.10 9.50 13.85
CA ASP A 70 13.50 9.66 15.18
C ASP A 70 12.82 11.02 15.33
N GLU A 71 13.39 12.05 14.72
CA GLU A 71 12.78 13.38 14.67
C GLU A 71 11.45 13.36 13.90
N VAL A 72 11.42 12.66 12.76
CA VAL A 72 10.26 12.66 11.86
C VAL A 72 9.19 11.65 12.30
N LEU A 73 9.58 10.42 12.64
CA LEU A 73 8.65 9.33 12.98
C LEU A 73 8.38 9.20 14.48
N GLY A 74 9.25 9.72 15.35
CA GLY A 74 9.09 9.63 16.80
C GLY A 74 7.74 10.13 17.34
N PRO A 75 7.19 11.27 16.87
CA PRO A 75 5.92 11.80 17.36
C PRO A 75 4.73 10.84 17.23
N GLN A 76 4.75 9.94 16.25
CA GLN A 76 3.65 9.00 15.99
C GLN A 76 3.85 7.62 16.66
N GLU A 77 5.03 7.31 17.24
CA GLU A 77 5.32 5.96 17.78
C GLU A 77 4.44 5.56 18.98
N GLN A 78 3.95 6.55 19.73
CA GLN A 78 3.02 6.33 20.85
C GLN A 78 1.57 6.11 20.37
N GLN A 79 1.24 6.51 19.15
CA GLN A 79 -0.09 6.37 18.56
C GLN A 79 -0.18 5.16 17.62
N LEU A 80 0.94 4.79 16.99
CA LEU A 80 1.01 3.78 15.94
C LEU A 80 1.99 2.67 16.31
N GLU A 81 1.59 1.44 16.01
CA GLU A 81 2.42 0.25 16.06
C GLU A 81 2.76 -0.17 14.63
N PHE A 82 4.05 -0.29 14.32
CA PHE A 82 4.50 -0.83 13.05
C PHE A 82 4.14 -2.31 12.90
N ARG A 83 3.53 -2.69 11.77
CA ARG A 83 3.21 -4.09 11.47
C ARG A 83 4.15 -4.63 10.41
N TRP A 84 4.20 -3.98 9.25
CA TRP A 84 5.10 -4.33 8.15
C TRP A 84 5.18 -3.21 7.12
N THR A 85 6.27 -3.20 6.37
CA THR A 85 6.46 -2.44 5.13
C THR A 85 6.89 -3.43 4.04
N LEU A 86 6.48 -3.15 2.80
CA LEU A 86 6.99 -3.80 1.60
C LEU A 86 7.18 -2.77 0.49
N HIS A 87 7.92 -3.17 -0.55
CA HIS A 87 8.23 -2.29 -1.67
C HIS A 87 7.92 -2.92 -3.01
N MET A 88 7.38 -2.13 -3.93
CA MET A 88 7.13 -2.51 -5.32
C MET A 88 7.63 -1.41 -6.25
N PRO A 89 8.25 -1.73 -7.40
CA PRO A 89 8.60 -0.71 -8.38
C PRO A 89 7.35 0.05 -8.83
N LEU A 90 7.43 1.38 -8.83
CA LEU A 90 6.34 2.24 -9.28
C LEU A 90 6.93 3.53 -9.87
N ASP A 91 6.51 3.88 -11.08
CA ASP A 91 7.02 5.07 -11.75
C ASP A 91 6.38 6.36 -11.19
N ALA A 92 5.07 6.33 -10.94
CA ALA A 92 4.32 7.50 -10.49
C ALA A 92 3.12 7.09 -9.62
N MET A 93 2.79 7.93 -8.63
CA MET A 93 1.62 7.70 -7.75
C MET A 93 0.31 7.66 -8.52
N GLN A 94 0.21 8.37 -9.66
CA GLN A 94 -1.01 8.41 -10.49
C GLN A 94 -1.36 7.06 -11.13
N SER A 95 -0.44 6.09 -11.13
CA SER A 95 -0.71 4.72 -11.58
C SER A 95 -1.58 3.94 -10.60
N LEU A 96 -1.67 4.38 -9.34
CA LEU A 96 -2.59 3.82 -8.35
C LEU A 96 -4.01 4.41 -8.55
N PRO A 97 -5.08 3.67 -8.22
CA PRO A 97 -6.45 4.19 -8.26
C PRO A 97 -6.76 5.07 -7.03
N LEU A 98 -6.05 6.19 -6.91
CA LEU A 98 -6.14 7.10 -5.75
C LEU A 98 -7.39 7.98 -5.78
N ASP A 99 -8.03 8.07 -6.94
CA ASP A 99 -9.30 8.76 -7.18
C ASP A 99 -10.53 7.89 -6.88
N ALA A 100 -10.32 6.60 -6.59
CA ALA A 100 -11.39 5.69 -6.20
C ALA A 100 -11.86 5.93 -4.76
N PRO A 101 -13.19 5.93 -4.49
CA PRO A 101 -13.73 6.02 -3.14
C PRO A 101 -13.27 4.88 -2.22
N VAL A 102 -13.10 3.68 -2.78
CA VAL A 102 -12.64 2.48 -2.07
C VAL A 102 -11.41 1.93 -2.78
N LEU A 103 -10.33 1.73 -2.03
CA LEU A 103 -9.10 1.10 -2.50
C LEU A 103 -8.99 -0.30 -1.91
N ALA A 104 -8.95 -1.32 -2.75
CA ALA A 104 -8.62 -2.68 -2.33
C ALA A 104 -7.12 -2.94 -2.57
N ILE A 105 -6.43 -3.39 -1.52
CA ILE A 105 -5.01 -3.76 -1.53
C ILE A 105 -4.90 -5.26 -1.28
N THR A 106 -4.52 -6.02 -2.30
CA THR A 106 -4.34 -7.47 -2.19
C THR A 106 -2.85 -7.80 -2.12
N ARG A 107 -2.47 -8.63 -1.14
CA ARG A 107 -1.12 -9.19 -1.01
C ARG A 107 -1.19 -10.70 -1.21
N LEU A 108 -0.42 -11.21 -2.18
CA LEU A 108 -0.44 -12.61 -2.58
C LEU A 108 0.96 -13.20 -2.39
N VAL A 109 1.10 -14.18 -1.50
CA VAL A 109 2.33 -14.96 -1.39
C VAL A 109 2.26 -16.09 -2.40
N VAL A 110 3.20 -16.09 -3.34
CA VAL A 110 3.25 -17.04 -4.46
C VAL A 110 4.38 -18.05 -4.19
N GLY A 111 4.05 -19.33 -4.29
CA GLY A 111 5.07 -20.39 -4.20
C GLY A 111 6.08 -20.27 -5.33
N HIS A 112 7.34 -20.64 -5.08
CA HIS A 112 8.42 -20.55 -6.06
C HIS A 112 8.05 -21.22 -7.40
N ASP A 113 7.46 -22.41 -7.34
CA ASP A 113 7.11 -23.21 -8.53
C ASP A 113 5.78 -22.76 -9.16
N ALA A 114 5.10 -21.77 -8.56
CA ALA A 114 3.80 -21.27 -9.00
C ALA A 114 3.88 -19.89 -9.66
N VAL A 115 5.07 -19.30 -9.82
CA VAL A 115 5.23 -17.94 -10.38
C VAL A 115 4.64 -17.85 -11.80
N ASP A 116 4.95 -18.81 -12.67
CA ASP A 116 4.45 -18.80 -14.05
C ASP A 116 2.94 -19.04 -14.11
N ALA A 117 2.43 -19.99 -13.32
CA ALA A 117 1.00 -20.26 -13.22
C ALA A 117 0.24 -19.04 -12.70
N TYR A 118 0.79 -18.35 -11.70
CA TYR A 118 0.25 -17.09 -11.20
C TYR A 118 0.26 -16.00 -12.26
N GLY A 119 1.35 -15.85 -13.01
CA GLY A 119 1.44 -14.88 -14.10
C GLY A 119 0.36 -15.09 -15.16
N GLN A 120 0.11 -16.35 -15.54
CA GLN A 120 -0.97 -16.72 -16.47
C GLN A 120 -2.35 -16.41 -15.91
N ALA A 121 -2.60 -16.75 -14.63
CA ALA A 121 -3.86 -16.46 -13.97
C ALA A 121 -4.12 -14.94 -13.86
N ALA A 122 -3.11 -14.18 -13.44
CA ALA A 122 -3.18 -12.72 -13.35
C ALA A 122 -3.42 -12.07 -14.72
N ALA A 123 -2.79 -12.58 -15.78
CA ALA A 123 -3.03 -12.09 -17.13
C ALA A 123 -4.47 -12.36 -17.61
N LYS A 124 -5.01 -13.54 -17.30
CA LYS A 124 -6.40 -13.90 -17.62
C LYS A 124 -7.41 -13.03 -16.86
N ASP A 125 -7.13 -12.72 -15.59
CA ASP A 125 -8.04 -11.96 -14.74
C ASP A 125 -7.92 -10.43 -14.90
N ARG A 126 -6.86 -9.96 -15.57
CA ARG A 126 -6.60 -8.54 -15.79
C ARG A 126 -7.76 -7.81 -16.45
N GLN A 127 -8.22 -8.29 -17.61
CA GLN A 127 -9.23 -7.57 -18.37
C GLN A 127 -10.59 -7.50 -17.65
N PRO A 128 -11.12 -8.61 -17.12
CA PRO A 128 -12.35 -8.53 -16.35
C PRO A 128 -12.24 -7.64 -15.10
N THR A 129 -11.08 -7.62 -14.42
CA THR A 129 -10.84 -6.69 -13.31
C THR A 129 -10.89 -5.25 -13.78
N VAL A 130 -10.16 -4.90 -14.86
CA VAL A 130 -10.14 -3.54 -15.42
C VAL A 130 -11.53 -3.08 -15.85
N GLU A 131 -12.35 -3.97 -16.40
CA GLU A 131 -13.73 -3.64 -16.80
C GLU A 131 -14.63 -3.38 -15.58
N ALA A 132 -14.49 -4.18 -14.52
CA ALA A 132 -15.29 -4.04 -13.30
C ALA A 132 -14.91 -2.80 -12.47
N THR A 133 -13.65 -2.36 -12.53
CA THR A 133 -13.15 -1.23 -11.74
C THR A 133 -13.25 0.12 -12.46
N ARG A 134 -13.78 0.19 -13.69
CA ARG A 134 -13.87 1.46 -14.42
C ARG A 134 -14.65 2.52 -13.62
N PRO A 135 -14.21 3.80 -13.63
CA PRO A 135 -13.11 4.36 -14.43
C PRO A 135 -11.72 4.22 -13.79
N PHE A 136 -11.62 3.58 -12.63
CA PHE A 136 -10.40 3.56 -11.81
C PHE A 136 -9.32 2.64 -12.36
N ASN A 137 -8.07 3.01 -12.09
CA ASN A 137 -6.89 2.25 -12.48
C ASN A 137 -6.82 0.87 -11.77
N VAL A 138 -6.09 -0.05 -12.40
CA VAL A 138 -5.67 -1.32 -11.79
C VAL A 138 -4.16 -1.41 -11.87
N LEU A 139 -3.52 -1.56 -10.72
CA LEU A 139 -2.08 -1.74 -10.63
C LEU A 139 -1.76 -3.13 -10.09
N HIS A 140 -0.80 -3.79 -10.72
CA HIS A 140 -0.25 -5.06 -10.28
C HIS A 140 1.26 -5.01 -10.36
N GLY A 141 1.95 -5.62 -9.41
CA GLY A 141 3.39 -5.77 -9.48
C GLY A 141 3.95 -6.71 -8.44
N TRP A 142 5.25 -6.95 -8.55
CA TRP A 142 5.98 -7.84 -7.66
C TRP A 142 6.72 -7.03 -6.60
N ARG A 143 6.73 -7.56 -5.38
CA ARG A 143 7.57 -7.06 -4.30
C ARG A 143 9.05 -7.14 -4.68
N CYS A 144 9.79 -6.05 -4.54
CA CYS A 144 11.22 -5.97 -4.93
C CYS A 144 12.20 -6.17 -3.77
N ASP A 145 11.73 -6.19 -2.53
CA ASP A 145 12.53 -6.36 -1.30
C ASP A 145 12.20 -7.66 -0.55
N ALA A 146 11.66 -8.65 -1.26
CA ALA A 146 11.35 -9.96 -0.66
C ALA A 146 12.63 -10.73 -0.32
N ALA A 147 12.60 -11.48 0.79
CA ALA A 147 13.68 -12.40 1.14
C ALA A 147 13.90 -13.45 0.02
N PRO A 148 15.12 -14.00 -0.12
CA PRO A 148 15.41 -15.05 -1.10
C PRO A 148 14.42 -16.22 -0.99
N GLY A 149 13.92 -16.69 -2.14
CA GLY A 149 12.94 -17.77 -2.21
C GLY A 149 11.48 -17.37 -1.93
N ARG A 150 11.23 -16.14 -1.46
CA ARG A 150 9.87 -15.61 -1.29
C ARG A 150 9.46 -14.81 -2.53
N ARG A 151 8.22 -14.98 -2.96
CA ARG A 151 7.60 -14.19 -4.03
C ARG A 151 6.30 -13.64 -3.50
N GLU A 152 6.18 -12.32 -3.49
CA GLU A 152 4.95 -11.64 -3.09
C GLU A 152 4.53 -10.73 -4.22
N ALA A 153 3.28 -10.84 -4.65
CA ALA A 153 2.66 -9.94 -5.59
C ALA A 153 1.67 -9.03 -4.87
N LEU A 154 1.51 -7.83 -5.42
CA LEU A 154 0.57 -6.82 -4.96
C LEU A 154 -0.39 -6.46 -6.07
N GLN A 155 -1.63 -6.23 -5.69
CA GLN A 155 -2.66 -5.73 -6.57
C GLN A 155 -3.43 -4.59 -5.88
N PHE A 156 -3.66 -3.52 -6.62
CA PHE A 156 -4.43 -2.36 -6.21
C PHE A 156 -5.57 -2.18 -7.19
N THR A 157 -6.79 -2.15 -6.68
CA THR A 157 -8.01 -1.95 -7.47
C THR A 157 -8.87 -0.88 -6.84
N GLY A 158 -9.39 0.03 -7.66
CA GLY A 158 -10.31 1.07 -7.24
C GLY A 158 -11.76 0.65 -7.42
N TRP A 159 -12.61 1.02 -6.46
CA TRP A 159 -14.03 0.67 -6.43
C TRP A 159 -14.87 1.85 -6.01
N GLU A 160 -16.07 1.94 -6.59
CA GLU A 160 -17.06 2.95 -6.19
C GLU A 160 -17.58 2.67 -4.77
N THR A 161 -17.75 1.40 -4.42
CA THR A 161 -18.28 0.96 -3.13
C THR A 161 -17.66 -0.36 -2.68
N VAL A 162 -17.72 -0.63 -1.37
CA VAL A 162 -17.30 -1.91 -0.78
C VAL A 162 -18.12 -3.08 -1.35
N GLN A 163 -19.41 -2.84 -1.61
CA GLN A 163 -20.33 -3.83 -2.15
C GLN A 163 -19.97 -4.22 -3.59
N ALA A 164 -19.52 -3.25 -4.41
CA ALA A 164 -19.05 -3.53 -5.77
C ALA A 164 -17.82 -4.45 -5.76
N HIS A 165 -16.86 -4.18 -4.86
CA HIS A 165 -15.70 -5.04 -4.66
C HIS A 165 -16.10 -6.45 -4.20
N ALA A 166 -16.97 -6.55 -3.18
CA ALA A 166 -17.43 -7.83 -2.65
C ALA A 166 -18.16 -8.68 -3.71
N ALA A 167 -19.09 -8.07 -4.46
CA ALA A 167 -19.81 -8.75 -5.52
C ALA A 167 -18.89 -9.25 -6.65
N PHE A 168 -17.85 -8.48 -6.99
CA PHE A 168 -16.85 -8.93 -7.95
C PHE A 168 -16.04 -10.12 -7.42
N ALA A 169 -15.62 -10.07 -6.15
CA ALA A 169 -14.85 -11.15 -5.52
C ALA A 169 -15.65 -12.46 -5.39
N GLU A 170 -16.96 -12.39 -5.13
CA GLU A 170 -17.84 -13.56 -5.05
C GLU A 170 -18.11 -14.22 -6.41
N ALA A 171 -18.02 -13.47 -7.51
CA ALA A 171 -18.29 -13.96 -8.85
C ALA A 171 -17.12 -14.73 -9.49
N ARG A 172 -16.08 -15.08 -8.71
CA ARG A 172 -14.79 -15.57 -9.19
C ARG A 172 -14.38 -16.93 -8.62
#